data_AF-A0A6P8BZH1-F1
#
_entry.id   AF-A0A6P8BZH1-F1
#
_cell.length_a   1.000
_cell.length_b   1.000
_cell.length_c   1.000
_cell.angle_alpha   90.00
_cell.angle_beta   90.00
_cell.angle_gamma   90.00
#
_symmetry.space_group_name_H-M   'P 1'
#
loop_
_entity.id
_entity.type
_entity.pdbx_description
1 polymer ?
#
loop_
_entity_poly.entity_id
_entity_poly.type
_entity_poly.pdbx_seq_one_letter_code
_entity_poly.pdbx_strand_id
1 'polypeptide(L)'
;MASRDQALSLLAAANNHGDLAVKLSSLKQVRDILLAVDPSLASELFPYLAELQSSPQSLVRKSLVEIVEEIGSKAMEYLAVLMPVLLALLRDADPDVAAQSVISGTKLFSGILEEMAVQMHHRGKVERWLEDLWTWMVKFKDDVYTIAIEVFGERICGFHQLVMTSELDSLLMARILTNCGHG
;
A
#
# COMPACT_ATOMS: atom_id res chain seq x y z
N MET A 1 18.62 -16.50 8.55
CA MET A 1 18.39 -16.50 10.01
C MET A 1 18.88 -15.20 10.65
N ALA A 2 20.17 -14.86 10.58
CA ALA A 2 20.70 -13.63 11.22
C ALA A 2 19.97 -12.31 10.85
N SER A 3 19.64 -12.11 9.57
CA SER A 3 18.92 -10.91 9.10
C SER A 3 17.47 -10.81 9.59
N ARG A 4 16.80 -11.95 9.77
CA ARG A 4 15.42 -12.03 10.27
C ARG A 4 15.36 -11.68 11.75
N ASP A 5 16.21 -12.29 12.56
CA ASP A 5 16.26 -12.03 14.00
C ASP A 5 16.69 -10.59 14.30
N GLN A 6 17.60 -10.05 13.49
CA GLN A 6 17.96 -8.63 13.51
C GLN A 6 16.76 -7.74 13.17
N ALA A 7 16.04 -8.03 12.07
CA ALA A 7 14.86 -7.25 11.68
C ALA A 7 13.77 -7.27 12.77
N LEU A 8 13.52 -8.43 13.38
CA LEU A 8 12.56 -8.56 14.49
C LEU A 8 12.99 -7.74 15.71
N SER A 9 14.29 -7.73 16.05
CA SER A 9 14.82 -6.90 17.13
C SER A 9 14.65 -5.41 16.84
N LEU A 10 14.89 -4.99 15.60
CA LEU A 10 14.70 -3.60 15.17
C LEU A 10 13.21 -3.20 15.13
N LEU A 11 12.32 -4.08 14.70
CA LEU A 11 10.87 -3.87 14.75
C LEU A 11 10.38 -3.72 16.19
N ALA A 12 10.87 -4.56 17.10
CA ALA A 12 10.57 -4.42 18.53
C ALA A 12 11.05 -3.07 19.09
N ALA A 13 12.24 -2.60 18.68
CA ALA A 13 12.73 -1.27 19.04
C ALA A 13 11.88 -0.14 18.44
N ALA A 14 11.51 -0.25 17.16
CA ALA A 14 10.63 0.70 16.49
C ALA A 14 9.26 0.83 17.17
N ASN A 15 8.72 -0.29 17.68
CA ASN A 15 7.42 -0.26 18.33
C ASN A 15 7.50 0.23 19.78
N ASN A 16 8.50 -0.22 20.54
CA ASN A 16 8.50 -0.09 22.01
C ASN A 16 9.48 0.92 22.61
N HIS A 17 10.47 1.42 21.85
CA HIS A 17 11.50 2.29 22.43
C HIS A 17 10.94 3.66 22.85
N GLY A 18 11.45 4.28 23.93
CA GLY A 18 10.96 5.58 24.40
C GLY A 18 11.40 6.78 23.54
N ASP A 19 12.56 6.66 22.89
CA ASP A 19 13.14 7.68 22.01
C ASP A 19 12.68 7.51 20.55
N LEU A 20 12.07 8.56 20.00
CA LEU A 20 11.58 8.63 18.63
C LEU A 20 12.69 8.51 17.57
N ALA A 21 13.88 9.08 17.80
CA ALA A 21 14.99 8.99 16.86
C ALA A 21 15.48 7.54 16.73
N VAL A 22 15.47 6.79 17.83
CA VAL A 22 15.79 5.35 17.81
C VAL A 22 14.71 4.57 17.05
N LYS A 23 13.44 4.92 17.22
CA LYS A 23 12.36 4.29 16.45
C LYS A 23 12.53 4.48 14.94
N LEU A 24 12.73 5.73 14.50
CA LEU A 24 12.88 6.05 13.08
C LEU A 24 14.15 5.45 12.46
N SER A 25 15.27 5.47 13.19
CA SER A 25 16.50 4.82 12.71
C SER A 25 16.39 3.30 12.66
N SER A 26 15.61 2.68 13.55
CA SER A 26 15.30 1.25 13.50
C SER A 26 14.42 0.92 12.30
N LEU A 27 13.38 1.71 12.03
CA LEU A 27 12.52 1.53 10.85
C LEU A 27 13.29 1.67 9.54
N LYS A 28 14.20 2.63 9.46
CA LYS A 28 15.08 2.79 8.30
C LYS A 28 15.90 1.53 8.05
N GLN A 29 16.48 0.94 9.10
CA GLN A 29 17.24 -0.30 8.97
C GLN A 29 16.35 -1.49 8.59
N VAL A 30 15.14 -1.59 9.17
CA VAL A 30 14.17 -2.64 8.80
C VAL A 30 13.81 -2.53 7.32
N ARG A 31 13.51 -1.32 6.84
CA ARG A 31 13.26 -1.06 5.42
C ARG A 31 14.42 -1.50 4.54
N ASP A 32 15.64 -1.10 4.90
CA ASP A 32 16.83 -1.45 4.12
C ASP A 32 17.03 -2.99 4.06
N ILE A 33 16.73 -3.71 5.14
CA ILE A 33 16.73 -5.19 5.16
C ILE A 33 15.63 -5.76 4.25
N LEU A 34 14.40 -5.29 4.37
CA LEU A 34 13.25 -5.76 3.58
C LEU A 34 13.49 -5.64 2.09
N LEU A 35 14.15 -4.55 1.67
CA LEU A 35 14.44 -4.29 0.26
C LEU A 35 15.67 -5.02 -0.28
N ALA A 36 16.48 -5.63 0.59
CA ALA A 36 17.70 -6.34 0.24
C ALA A 36 17.52 -7.87 0.19
N VAL A 37 16.53 -8.42 0.89
CA VAL A 37 16.23 -9.85 0.91
C VAL A 37 15.22 -10.23 -0.18
N ASP A 38 15.08 -11.55 -0.40
CA ASP A 38 14.05 -12.08 -1.29
C ASP A 38 12.63 -11.69 -0.81
N PRO A 39 11.69 -11.31 -1.72
CA PRO A 39 10.32 -10.94 -1.38
C PRO A 39 9.57 -11.95 -0.50
N SER A 40 9.76 -13.26 -0.72
CA SER A 40 9.09 -14.29 0.08
C SER A 40 9.57 -14.26 1.54
N LEU A 41 10.87 -14.07 1.76
CA LEU A 41 11.46 -13.93 3.09
C LEU A 41 11.09 -12.61 3.74
N ALA A 42 11.02 -11.52 2.98
CA ALA A 42 10.56 -10.22 3.48
C ALA A 42 9.12 -10.32 4.01
N SER A 43 8.26 -11.07 3.32
CA SER A 43 6.84 -11.20 3.66
C SER A 43 6.59 -11.79 5.06
N GLU A 44 7.53 -12.59 5.58
CA GLU A 44 7.46 -13.12 6.95
C GLU A 44 7.47 -12.02 8.02
N LEU A 45 7.99 -10.83 7.69
CA LEU A 45 8.09 -9.69 8.59
C LEU A 45 6.85 -8.76 8.53
N PHE A 46 5.99 -8.94 7.52
CA PHE A 46 4.87 -8.02 7.28
C PHE A 46 3.84 -7.96 8.42
N PRO A 47 3.49 -9.07 9.11
CA PRO A 47 2.61 -9.00 10.28
C PRO A 47 3.16 -8.08 11.38
N TYR A 48 4.47 -8.09 11.60
CA TYR A 48 5.12 -7.24 12.60
C TYR A 48 5.23 -5.77 12.16
N LEU A 49 5.41 -5.52 10.85
CA LEU A 49 5.28 -4.16 10.30
C LEU A 49 3.87 -3.62 10.51
N ALA A 50 2.83 -4.45 10.30
CA ALA A 50 1.44 -4.04 10.42
C ALA A 50 1.10 -3.55 11.85
N GLU A 51 1.73 -4.10 12.88
CA GLU A 51 1.53 -3.67 14.28
C GLU A 51 1.88 -2.18 14.50
N LEU A 52 2.84 -1.63 13.73
CA LEU A 52 3.29 -0.25 13.85
C LEU A 52 2.21 0.78 13.52
N GLN A 53 1.12 0.38 12.84
CA GLN A 53 -0.03 1.25 12.58
C GLN A 53 -0.67 1.76 13.87
N SER A 54 -0.50 1.04 14.98
CA SER A 54 -1.05 1.40 16.29
C SER A 54 -0.10 2.29 17.11
N SER A 55 1.06 2.66 16.54
CA SER A 55 2.03 3.49 17.23
C SER A 55 1.42 4.85 17.59
N PRO A 56 1.62 5.35 18.82
CA PRO A 56 1.14 6.68 19.20
C PRO A 56 1.90 7.80 18.47
N GLN A 57 3.09 7.53 17.92
CA GLN A 57 3.86 8.52 17.17
C GLN A 57 3.46 8.56 15.70
N SER A 58 2.92 9.69 15.24
CA SER A 58 2.49 9.86 13.84
C SER A 58 3.63 9.71 12.84
N LEU A 59 4.85 10.16 13.16
CA LEU A 59 6.01 9.94 12.28
C LEU A 59 6.31 8.45 12.05
N VAL A 60 6.06 7.58 13.03
CA VAL A 60 6.22 6.12 12.85
C VAL A 60 5.16 5.58 11.90
N ARG A 61 3.91 5.99 12.05
CA ARG A 61 2.80 5.58 11.17
C ARG A 61 3.02 6.11 9.74
N LYS A 62 3.50 7.34 9.59
CA LYS A 62 3.88 7.92 8.29
C LYS A 62 5.00 7.11 7.62
N SER A 63 6.07 6.81 8.35
CA SER A 63 7.16 5.97 7.82
C SER A 63 6.70 4.55 7.47
N LEU A 64 5.74 3.99 8.21
CA LEU A 64 5.14 2.70 7.86
C LEU A 64 4.47 2.76 6.48
N VAL A 65 3.68 3.81 6.19
CA VAL A 65 3.04 4.00 4.88
C VAL A 65 4.06 4.07 3.75
N GLU A 66 5.15 4.81 3.95
CA GLU A 66 6.25 4.92 2.97
C GLU A 66 6.91 3.56 2.72
N ILE A 67 7.14 2.77 3.78
CA ILE A 67 7.69 1.41 3.66
C ILE A 67 6.72 0.48 2.90
N VAL A 68 5.41 0.58 3.14
CA VAL A 68 4.39 -0.19 2.41
C VAL A 68 4.43 0.11 0.91
N GLU A 69 4.59 1.39 0.53
CA GLU A 69 4.78 1.81 -0.87
C GLU A 69 6.02 1.16 -1.51
N GLU A 70 7.16 1.24 -0.82
CA GLU A 70 8.43 0.69 -1.31
C GLU A 70 8.37 -0.85 -1.45
N ILE A 71 7.70 -1.53 -0.51
CA ILE A 71 7.43 -2.98 -0.59
C ILE A 71 6.61 -3.29 -1.83
N GLY A 72 5.55 -2.53 -2.11
CA GLY A 72 4.70 -2.76 -3.28
C GLY A 72 5.44 -2.65 -4.62
N SER A 73 6.59 -1.98 -4.64
CA SER A 73 7.45 -1.88 -5.82
C SER A 73 8.41 -3.06 -6.01
N LYS A 74 8.69 -3.85 -4.96
CA LYS A 74 9.65 -4.98 -4.99
C LYS A 74 9.05 -6.35 -4.71
N ALA A 75 7.96 -6.39 -3.96
CA ALA A 75 7.35 -7.58 -3.40
C ALA A 75 5.81 -7.51 -3.52
N MET A 76 5.32 -7.03 -4.67
CA MET A 76 3.90 -6.74 -4.91
C MET A 76 3.00 -7.94 -4.59
N GLU A 77 3.38 -9.16 -4.99
CA GLU A 77 2.63 -10.40 -4.73
C GLU A 77 2.28 -10.60 -3.24
N TYR A 78 3.10 -10.10 -2.32
CA TYR A 78 2.93 -10.25 -0.88
C TYR A 78 2.25 -9.04 -0.22
N LEU A 79 1.97 -7.99 -0.98
CA LEU A 79 1.48 -6.70 -0.46
C LEU A 79 0.07 -6.80 0.15
N ALA A 80 -0.72 -7.82 -0.22
CA ALA A 80 -2.10 -7.99 0.24
C ALA A 80 -2.22 -7.99 1.77
N VAL A 81 -1.19 -8.48 2.48
CA VAL A 81 -1.12 -8.50 3.96
C VAL A 81 -1.08 -7.08 4.56
N LEU A 82 -0.54 -6.10 3.83
CA LEU A 82 -0.37 -4.72 4.28
C LEU A 82 -1.47 -3.78 3.78
N MET A 83 -2.32 -4.23 2.84
CA MET A 83 -3.43 -3.42 2.34
C MET A 83 -4.42 -2.98 3.43
N PRO A 84 -4.81 -3.81 4.42
CA PRO A 84 -5.63 -3.36 5.54
C PRO A 84 -5.00 -2.20 6.32
N VAL A 85 -3.66 -2.17 6.43
CA VAL A 85 -2.93 -1.12 7.15
C VAL A 85 -3.02 0.20 6.40
N LEU A 86 -2.77 0.17 5.08
CA LEU A 86 -2.91 1.36 4.24
C LEU A 86 -4.33 1.96 4.32
N LEU A 87 -5.37 1.11 4.26
CA LEU A 87 -6.76 1.55 4.37
C LEU A 87 -7.09 2.13 5.74
N ALA A 88 -6.55 1.57 6.82
CA ALA A 88 -6.74 2.11 8.16
C ALA A 88 -6.12 3.51 8.28
N LEU A 89 -4.91 3.69 7.75
CA LEU A 89 -4.15 4.94 7.82
C LEU A 89 -4.67 6.04 6.88
N LEU A 90 -5.52 5.72 5.89
CA LEU A 90 -6.27 6.73 5.13
C LEU A 90 -7.14 7.63 6.03
N ARG A 91 -7.64 7.09 7.15
CA ARG A 91 -8.47 7.80 8.12
C ARG A 91 -7.72 8.13 9.41
N ASP A 92 -6.40 8.24 9.32
CA ASP A 92 -5.58 8.59 10.47
C ASP A 92 -6.00 9.95 11.05
N ALA A 93 -5.95 10.08 12.37
CA ALA A 93 -6.27 11.32 13.06
C ALA A 93 -5.22 12.42 12.79
N ASP A 94 -3.99 12.03 12.45
CA ASP A 94 -2.95 12.94 12.00
C ASP A 94 -3.08 13.17 10.48
N PRO A 95 -3.36 14.42 10.04
CA PRO A 95 -3.59 14.72 8.63
C PRO A 95 -2.38 14.46 7.74
N ASP A 96 -1.14 14.54 8.27
CA ASP A 96 0.06 14.26 7.48
C ASP A 96 0.18 12.75 7.18
N VAL A 97 -0.29 11.89 8.10
CA VAL A 97 -0.33 10.43 7.89
C VAL A 97 -1.43 10.07 6.88
N ALA A 98 -2.62 10.66 7.01
CA ALA A 98 -3.71 10.47 6.06
C ALA A 98 -3.33 10.91 4.65
N ALA A 99 -2.73 12.11 4.51
CA ALA A 99 -2.24 12.61 3.23
C ALA A 99 -1.15 11.71 2.63
N GLN A 100 -0.19 11.23 3.45
CA GLN A 100 0.83 10.29 2.98
C GLN A 100 0.20 8.97 2.49
N SER A 101 -0.85 8.49 3.16
CA SER A 101 -1.58 7.27 2.77
C SER A 101 -2.25 7.42 1.41
N VAL A 102 -2.83 8.58 1.12
CA VAL A 102 -3.39 8.89 -0.21
C VAL A 102 -2.28 8.92 -1.27
N ILE A 103 -1.16 9.61 -1.00
CA ILE A 103 -0.03 9.72 -1.93
C ILE A 103 0.56 8.34 -2.26
N SER A 104 0.93 7.58 -1.23
CA SER A 104 1.53 6.26 -1.38
C SER A 104 0.55 5.26 -1.99
N GLY A 105 -0.72 5.27 -1.57
CA GLY A 105 -1.74 4.41 -2.14
C GLY A 105 -2.06 4.71 -3.61
N THR A 106 -1.96 5.98 -4.04
CA THR A 106 -2.11 6.35 -5.46
C THR A 106 -0.97 5.80 -6.31
N LYS A 107 0.28 5.81 -5.81
CA LYS A 107 1.40 5.20 -6.52
C LYS A 107 1.26 3.68 -6.61
N LEU A 108 0.80 3.04 -5.53
CA LEU A 108 0.48 1.61 -5.53
C LEU A 108 -0.64 1.28 -6.52
N PHE A 109 -1.69 2.10 -6.59
CA PHE A 109 -2.77 1.96 -7.57
C PHE A 109 -2.21 1.90 -8.99
N SER A 110 -1.39 2.89 -9.35
CA SER A 110 -0.77 2.97 -10.68
C SER A 110 0.14 1.76 -10.97
N GLY A 111 0.98 1.36 -10.01
CA GLY A 111 1.88 0.23 -10.17
C GLY A 111 1.15 -1.11 -10.35
N ILE A 112 0.09 -1.34 -9.57
CA ILE A 112 -0.76 -2.55 -9.68
C ILE A 112 -1.47 -2.56 -11.03
N LEU A 113 -2.01 -1.42 -11.47
CA LEU A 113 -2.68 -1.31 -12.77
C LEU A 113 -1.72 -1.57 -13.94
N GLU A 114 -0.50 -1.03 -13.86
CA GLU A 114 0.55 -1.26 -14.85
C GLU A 114 0.91 -2.76 -14.92
N GLU A 115 1.12 -3.41 -13.78
CA GLU A 115 1.42 -4.85 -13.73
C GLU A 115 0.26 -5.68 -14.30
N MET A 116 -1.00 -5.31 -14.04
CA MET A 116 -2.16 -5.98 -14.64
C MET A 116 -2.15 -5.85 -16.17
N ALA A 117 -1.85 -4.65 -16.68
CA ALA A 117 -1.75 -4.40 -18.11
C ALA A 117 -0.63 -5.23 -18.75
N VAL A 118 0.53 -5.31 -18.09
CA VAL A 118 1.69 -6.09 -18.51
C VAL A 118 1.37 -7.59 -18.55
N GLN A 119 0.74 -8.14 -17.51
CA GLN A 119 0.36 -9.56 -17.48
C GLN A 119 -0.67 -9.89 -18.56
N MET A 120 -1.69 -9.04 -18.74
CA MET A 120 -2.68 -9.23 -19.79
C MET A 120 -2.07 -9.14 -21.19
N HIS A 121 -1.17 -8.19 -21.42
CA HIS A 121 -0.50 -8.04 -22.71
C HIS A 121 0.38 -9.25 -23.05
N HIS A 122 1.19 -9.72 -22.09
CA HIS A 122 2.16 -10.78 -22.34
C HIS A 122 1.59 -12.20 -22.24
N ARG A 123 0.67 -12.44 -21.31
CA ARG A 123 0.16 -13.79 -20.98
C ARG A 123 -1.30 -13.98 -21.36
N GLY A 124 -2.02 -12.92 -21.71
CA GLY A 124 -3.46 -12.96 -21.95
C GLY A 124 -4.30 -13.24 -20.70
N LYS A 125 -3.69 -13.20 -19.51
CA LYS A 125 -4.34 -13.47 -18.22
C LYS A 125 -3.69 -12.66 -17.10
N VAL A 126 -4.49 -12.28 -16.10
CA VAL A 126 -4.03 -11.73 -14.82
C VAL A 126 -3.90 -12.87 -13.82
N GLU A 127 -2.83 -12.89 -13.03
CA GLU A 127 -2.66 -13.86 -11.95
C GLU A 127 -3.57 -13.53 -10.76
N ARG A 128 -4.07 -14.57 -10.09
CA ARG A 128 -5.04 -14.43 -8.99
C ARG A 128 -4.59 -13.49 -7.86
N TRP A 129 -3.31 -13.52 -7.50
CA TRP A 129 -2.79 -12.64 -6.45
C TRP A 129 -2.95 -11.15 -6.81
N LEU A 130 -2.88 -10.82 -8.11
CA LEU A 130 -3.01 -9.47 -8.61
C LEU A 130 -4.48 -9.04 -8.72
N GLU A 131 -5.39 -9.98 -9.03
CA GLU A 131 -6.84 -9.76 -8.90
C GLU A 131 -7.25 -9.49 -7.44
N ASP A 132 -6.68 -10.24 -6.50
CA ASP A 132 -6.90 -10.05 -5.06
C ASP A 132 -6.39 -8.65 -4.62
N LEU A 133 -5.20 -8.22 -5.07
CA LEU A 133 -4.70 -6.86 -4.84
C LEU A 133 -5.56 -5.77 -5.49
N TRP A 134 -6.05 -6.01 -6.70
CA TRP A 134 -6.93 -5.07 -7.38
C TRP A 134 -8.22 -4.83 -6.59
N THR A 135 -8.76 -5.89 -5.97
CA THR A 135 -9.93 -5.77 -5.08
C THR A 135 -9.65 -4.82 -3.91
N TRP A 136 -8.45 -4.86 -3.33
CA TRP A 136 -8.02 -3.89 -2.32
C TRP A 136 -7.91 -2.47 -2.89
N MET A 137 -7.45 -2.31 -4.12
CA MET A 137 -7.33 -1.00 -4.75
C MET A 137 -8.67 -0.37 -5.11
N VAL A 138 -9.67 -1.16 -5.49
CA VAL A 138 -11.05 -0.70 -5.66
C VAL A 138 -11.57 -0.14 -4.33
N LYS A 139 -11.34 -0.86 -3.23
CA LYS A 139 -11.74 -0.40 -1.89
C LYS A 139 -10.99 0.87 -1.48
N PHE A 140 -9.68 0.95 -1.73
CA PHE A 140 -8.90 2.16 -1.51
C PHE A 140 -9.49 3.37 -2.23
N LYS A 141 -9.82 3.23 -3.53
CA LYS A 141 -10.43 4.28 -4.33
C LYS A 141 -11.76 4.74 -3.73
N ASP A 142 -12.60 3.81 -3.30
CA ASP A 142 -13.91 4.10 -2.72
C ASP A 142 -13.78 4.80 -1.34
N ASP A 143 -12.81 4.40 -0.52
CA ASP A 143 -12.51 5.04 0.76
C ASP A 143 -11.97 6.48 0.57
N VAL A 144 -11.05 6.68 -0.38
CA VAL A 144 -10.55 8.03 -0.73
C VAL A 144 -11.68 8.93 -1.24
N TYR A 145 -12.57 8.40 -2.09
CA TYR A 145 -13.72 9.15 -2.59
C TYR A 145 -14.67 9.56 -1.46
N THR A 146 -14.95 8.64 -0.54
CA THR A 146 -15.80 8.90 0.63
C THR A 146 -15.20 10.02 1.49
N ILE A 147 -13.90 9.94 1.80
CA ILE A 147 -13.19 10.98 2.57
C ILE A 147 -13.25 12.34 1.84
N ALA A 148 -13.05 12.35 0.53
CA ALA A 148 -13.11 13.58 -0.25
C ALA A 148 -14.50 14.26 -0.14
N ILE A 149 -15.58 13.47 -0.22
CA ILE A 149 -16.95 13.99 -0.06
C ILE A 149 -17.16 14.55 1.35
N GLU A 150 -16.71 13.85 2.38
CA GLU A 150 -16.84 14.29 3.77
C GLU A 150 -16.12 15.63 4.01
N VAL A 151 -14.95 15.83 3.40
CA VAL A 151 -14.13 17.02 3.60
C VAL A 151 -14.59 18.21 2.73
N PHE A 152 -14.95 17.98 1.47
CA PHE A 152 -15.16 19.05 0.49
C PHE A 152 -16.61 19.20 -0.01
N GLY A 153 -17.49 18.25 0.30
CA GLY A 153 -18.86 18.19 -0.17
C GLY A 153 -19.00 17.78 -1.65
N GLU A 154 -20.17 17.22 -2.01
CA GLU A 154 -20.44 16.57 -3.30
C GLU A 154 -20.11 17.42 -4.55
N ARG A 155 -20.28 18.76 -4.46
CA ARG A 155 -20.15 19.65 -5.62
C ARG A 155 -18.72 19.97 -6.02
N ILE A 156 -17.75 19.77 -5.11
CA ILE A 156 -16.32 20.04 -5.36
C ILE A 156 -15.60 18.75 -5.79
N CYS A 157 -16.03 17.59 -5.27
CA CYS A 157 -15.42 16.29 -5.57
C CYS A 157 -15.56 15.84 -7.03
N GLY A 158 -16.59 16.31 -7.75
CA GLY A 158 -16.78 15.99 -9.18
C GLY A 158 -15.60 16.36 -10.08
N PHE A 159 -14.79 17.38 -9.71
CA PHE A 159 -13.57 17.75 -10.44
C PHE A 159 -12.35 16.89 -10.10
N HIS A 160 -12.26 16.39 -8.86
CA HIS A 160 -11.17 15.50 -8.42
C HIS A 160 -11.41 14.05 -8.84
N GLN A 161 -12.68 13.66 -9.01
CA GLN A 161 -13.08 12.38 -9.58
C GLN A 161 -12.40 12.17 -10.94
N LEU A 162 -12.30 13.22 -11.77
CA LEU A 162 -11.64 13.17 -13.08
C LEU A 162 -10.15 12.77 -13.04
N VAL A 163 -9.45 12.99 -11.91
CA VAL A 163 -8.01 12.70 -11.77
C VAL A 163 -7.78 11.23 -11.40
N MET A 164 -8.70 10.60 -10.67
CA MET A 164 -8.63 9.18 -10.28
C MET A 164 -9.49 8.25 -11.16
N THR A 165 -10.35 8.82 -12.01
CA THR A 165 -11.21 8.07 -12.94
C THR A 165 -10.84 8.36 -14.39
N SER A 166 -9.56 8.46 -14.74
CA SER A 166 -9.19 8.65 -16.14
C SER A 166 -9.95 7.59 -16.96
N GLU A 167 -10.71 8.01 -17.98
CA GLU A 167 -11.55 7.10 -18.77
C GLU A 167 -10.73 5.94 -19.37
N LEU A 168 -9.40 6.11 -19.44
CA LEU A 168 -8.40 5.11 -19.78
C LEU A 168 -8.40 3.92 -18.81
N ASP A 169 -8.57 4.13 -17.50
CA ASP A 169 -8.57 3.06 -16.49
C ASP A 169 -9.84 2.21 -16.57
N SER A 170 -10.98 2.86 -16.84
CA SER A 170 -12.26 2.16 -17.05
C SER A 170 -12.30 1.41 -18.37
N LEU A 171 -11.70 1.94 -19.44
CA LEU A 171 -11.60 1.27 -20.74
C LEU A 171 -10.58 0.13 -20.74
N LEU A 172 -9.46 0.28 -20.03
CA LEU A 172 -8.50 -0.80 -19.79
C LEU A 172 -9.14 -1.91 -18.96
N MET A 173 -9.83 -1.56 -17.87
CA MET A 173 -10.57 -2.51 -17.04
C MET A 173 -11.72 -3.19 -17.79
N ALA A 174 -12.48 -2.46 -18.61
CA ALA A 174 -13.52 -3.06 -19.45
C ALA A 174 -12.94 -4.05 -20.45
N ARG A 175 -11.74 -3.79 -21.01
CA ARG A 175 -10.99 -4.71 -21.88
C ARG A 175 -10.41 -5.91 -21.14
N ILE A 176 -9.98 -5.75 -19.89
CA ILE A 176 -9.50 -6.85 -19.05
C ILE A 176 -10.68 -7.78 -18.70
N LEU A 177 -11.79 -7.21 -18.21
CA LEU A 177 -12.98 -7.97 -17.79
C LEU A 177 -13.70 -8.68 -18.94
N THR A 178 -13.77 -8.07 -20.13
CA THR A 178 -14.38 -8.73 -21.31
C THR A 178 -13.57 -9.92 -21.83
N ASN A 179 -12.25 -9.94 -21.60
CA ASN A 179 -11.39 -11.06 -22.01
C ASN A 179 -11.27 -12.17 -20.94
N CYS A 180 -11.46 -11.87 -19.66
CA CYS A 180 -11.51 -12.90 -18.61
C CYS A 180 -12.81 -13.72 -18.59
N GLY A 181 -13.86 -13.30 -19.31
CA GLY A 181 -15.18 -13.96 -19.32
C GLY A 181 -15.35 -15.16 -20.27
N HIS A 182 -14.29 -15.63 -20.94
CA HIS A 182 -14.36 -16.72 -21.94
C HIS A 182 -13.24 -17.77 -21.80
N GLY A 183 -12.86 -18.14 -20.58
CA GLY A 183 -11.90 -19.22 -20.29
C GLY A 183 -12.48 -20.30 -19.41
#